data_AF-A0A4Q8XY20-F1
#
_entry.id   AF-A0A4Q8XY20-F1
#
_cell.length_a   1.000
_cell.length_b   1.000
_cell.length_c   1.000
_cell.angle_alpha   90.00
_cell.angle_beta   90.00
_cell.angle_gamma   90.00
#
_symmetry.space_group_name_H-M   'P 1'
#
loop_
_entity.id
_entity.type
_entity.pdbx_description
1 polymer ?
#
loop_
_entity_poly.entity_id
_entity_poly.type
_entity_poly.pdbx_seq_one_letter_code
_entity_poly.pdbx_strand_id
1 'polypeptide(L)'
;MNLAYLARNAASAERARARMLRSGFTVWGQKLWGEEEDFICRLFHPDYFALRQILCNRTDRAIQARCRKLGLVRPRQSWEWLARQKLRKLYPEATYDELCAAFPGRDLQNIQAAARYYGFKRKKKPYKITGVPALDAVRSRCYDVKINMRELDEDCRTKKYFQKRGYKPQYPNFRAINRAASYLGGYLDFHFPPET
;
A
#
# COMPACT_ATOMS: atom_id res chain seq x y z
N MET A 1 -24.51 27.19 -7.34
CA MET A 1 -25.54 26.13 -7.29
C MET A 1 -26.91 26.81 -7.21
N ASN A 2 -27.83 26.49 -8.13
CA ASN A 2 -29.16 27.12 -8.19
C ASN A 2 -30.18 26.33 -7.34
N LEU A 3 -30.93 27.01 -6.48
CA LEU A 3 -31.89 26.42 -5.55
C LEU A 3 -33.05 25.70 -6.28
N ALA A 4 -33.49 26.24 -7.42
CA ALA A 4 -34.51 25.60 -8.27
C ALA A 4 -34.03 24.25 -8.84
N TYR A 5 -32.73 24.15 -9.16
CA TYR A 5 -32.12 22.91 -9.65
C TYR A 5 -32.05 21.84 -8.54
N LEU A 6 -31.70 22.24 -7.31
CA LEU A 6 -31.69 21.34 -6.15
C LEU A 6 -33.10 20.84 -5.82
N ALA A 7 -34.11 21.73 -5.82
CA ALA A 7 -35.50 21.37 -5.56
C ALA A 7 -36.05 20.39 -6.60
N ARG A 8 -35.78 20.63 -7.89
CA ARG A 8 -36.18 19.72 -8.97
C ARG A 8 -35.54 18.33 -8.83
N ASN A 9 -34.26 18.28 -8.44
CA ASN A 9 -33.56 17.02 -8.21
C ASN A 9 -34.12 16.26 -6.99
N ALA A 10 -34.46 16.98 -5.91
CA ALA A 10 -35.09 16.39 -4.73
C ALA A 10 -36.45 15.76 -5.06
N ALA A 11 -37.34 16.50 -5.74
CA ALA A 11 -38.66 16.00 -6.14
C ALA A 11 -38.56 14.80 -7.11
N SER A 12 -37.57 14.81 -8.00
CA SER A 12 -37.28 13.67 -8.88
C SER A 12 -36.82 12.43 -8.09
N ALA A 13 -35.94 12.62 -7.10
CA ALA A 13 -35.47 11.55 -6.23
C ALA A 13 -36.60 10.95 -5.38
N GLU A 14 -37.51 11.77 -4.88
CA GLU A 14 -38.70 11.31 -4.14
C GLU A 14 -39.63 10.46 -5.00
N ARG A 15 -39.91 10.90 -6.24
CA ARG A 15 -40.70 10.10 -7.20
C ARG A 15 -40.04 8.75 -7.50
N ALA A 16 -38.72 8.72 -7.65
CA ALA A 16 -37.98 7.48 -7.85
C ALA A 16 -38.06 6.55 -6.61
N ARG A 17 -37.94 7.11 -5.40
CA ARG A 17 -38.12 6.34 -4.14
C ARG A 17 -39.53 5.78 -4.02
N ALA A 18 -40.56 6.57 -4.30
CA ALA A 18 -41.95 6.13 -4.25
C ALA A 18 -42.25 5.02 -5.29
N ARG A 19 -41.62 5.08 -6.48
CA ARG A 19 -41.68 3.99 -7.45
C ARG A 19 -41.03 2.72 -6.93
N MET A 20 -39.80 2.84 -6.40
CA MET A 20 -39.05 1.71 -5.84
C MET A 20 -39.80 1.03 -4.69
N LEU A 21 -40.37 1.80 -3.76
CA LEU A 21 -41.16 1.25 -2.66
C LEU A 21 -42.40 0.50 -3.14
N ARG A 22 -43.10 1.01 -4.17
CA ARG A 22 -44.27 0.34 -4.74
C ARG A 22 -43.92 -0.94 -5.50
N SER A 23 -42.83 -0.94 -6.25
CA SER A 23 -42.41 -2.11 -7.02
C SER A 23 -41.72 -3.17 -6.15
N GLY A 24 -41.10 -2.79 -5.04
CA GLY A 24 -40.24 -3.69 -4.27
C GLY A 24 -38.90 -3.98 -4.96
N PHE A 25 -38.60 -3.31 -6.07
CA PHE A 25 -37.38 -3.47 -6.86
C PHE A 25 -36.70 -2.12 -7.12
N THR A 26 -35.38 -2.14 -7.22
CA THR A 26 -34.61 -1.00 -7.70
C THR A 26 -34.89 -0.75 -9.19
N VAL A 27 -34.48 0.41 -9.70
CA VAL A 27 -34.63 0.77 -11.13
C VAL A 27 -33.96 -0.25 -12.07
N TRP A 28 -32.97 -0.99 -11.56
CA TRP A 28 -32.22 -2.04 -12.26
C TRP A 28 -32.79 -3.44 -12.02
N GLY A 29 -33.98 -3.57 -11.43
CA GLY A 29 -34.66 -4.85 -11.22
C GLY A 29 -34.15 -5.67 -10.04
N GLN A 30 -33.31 -5.12 -9.15
CA GLN A 30 -32.85 -5.84 -7.96
C GLN A 30 -33.85 -5.70 -6.82
N LYS A 31 -34.17 -6.79 -6.11
CA LYS A 31 -35.11 -6.77 -4.98
C LYS A 31 -34.64 -5.77 -3.91
N LEU A 32 -35.52 -4.94 -3.37
CA LEU A 32 -35.22 -4.08 -2.22
C LEU A 32 -34.97 -4.92 -0.98
N TRP A 33 -34.21 -4.36 -0.04
CA TRP A 33 -33.96 -5.01 1.24
C TRP A 33 -35.22 -4.96 2.10
N GLY A 34 -35.69 -6.12 2.54
CA GLY A 34 -36.81 -6.24 3.48
C GLY A 34 -36.38 -6.16 4.94
N GLU A 35 -37.36 -5.95 5.83
CA GLU A 35 -37.13 -5.94 7.28
C GLU A 35 -36.68 -7.30 7.82
N GLU A 36 -37.18 -8.39 7.23
CA GLU A 36 -36.75 -9.77 7.54
C GLU A 36 -35.27 -9.99 7.20
N GLU A 37 -34.83 -9.52 6.03
CA GLU A 37 -33.43 -9.61 5.60
C GLU A 37 -32.52 -8.79 6.53
N ASP A 38 -32.99 -7.64 7.02
CA ASP A 38 -32.28 -6.81 7.99
C ASP A 38 -32.19 -7.48 9.37
N PHE A 39 -33.26 -8.14 9.81
CA PHE A 39 -33.29 -8.90 11.05
C PHE A 39 -32.28 -10.06 11.01
N ILE A 40 -32.26 -10.81 9.91
CA ILE A 40 -31.25 -11.86 9.65
C ILE A 40 -29.84 -11.28 9.70
N CYS A 41 -29.61 -10.13 9.05
CA CYS A 41 -28.31 -9.45 9.10
C CYS A 41 -27.88 -9.11 10.53
N ARG A 42 -28.80 -8.67 11.40
CA ARG A 42 -28.50 -8.34 12.80
C ARG A 42 -28.23 -9.58 13.65
N LEU A 43 -28.98 -10.66 13.42
CA LEU A 43 -28.92 -11.88 14.23
C LEU A 43 -27.65 -12.70 13.96
N PHE A 44 -27.25 -12.83 12.69
CA PHE A 44 -26.14 -13.70 12.28
C PHE A 44 -24.81 -12.97 12.06
N HIS A 45 -24.74 -11.65 12.25
CA HIS A 45 -23.45 -10.94 12.19
C HIS A 45 -22.58 -11.30 13.41
N PRO A 46 -21.30 -11.69 13.25
CA PRO A 46 -20.42 -11.51 12.09
C PRO A 46 -20.24 -12.73 11.15
N ASP A 47 -21.04 -13.78 11.29
CA ASP A 47 -20.92 -15.02 10.51
C ASP A 47 -21.42 -14.88 9.07
N TYR A 48 -20.55 -14.35 8.22
CA TYR A 48 -20.83 -14.16 6.79
C TYR A 48 -21.10 -15.46 6.03
N PHE A 49 -20.58 -16.59 6.51
CA PHE A 49 -20.88 -17.90 5.93
C PHE A 49 -22.35 -18.26 6.11
N ALA A 50 -22.88 -18.13 7.34
CA ALA A 50 -24.29 -18.38 7.63
C ALA A 50 -25.20 -17.39 6.89
N LEU A 51 -24.83 -16.10 6.90
CA LEU A 51 -25.57 -15.07 6.16
C LEU A 51 -25.70 -15.38 4.67
N ARG A 52 -24.65 -15.92 4.04
CA ARG A 52 -24.68 -16.29 2.62
C ARG A 52 -25.62 -17.47 2.34
N GLN A 53 -25.69 -18.44 3.25
CA GLN A 53 -26.59 -19.59 3.10
C GLN A 53 -28.06 -19.18 3.25
N ILE A 54 -28.35 -18.32 4.24
CA ILE A 54 -29.71 -17.86 4.52
C ILE A 54 -30.18 -16.85 3.46
N LEU A 55 -29.31 -15.91 3.06
CA LEU A 55 -29.59 -14.90 2.04
C LEU A 55 -29.05 -15.33 0.67
N CYS A 56 -29.40 -16.54 0.22
CA CYS A 56 -28.89 -17.14 -1.02
C CYS A 56 -29.17 -16.29 -2.28
N ASN A 57 -30.19 -15.44 -2.24
CA ASN A 57 -30.57 -14.50 -3.31
C ASN A 57 -29.69 -13.25 -3.36
N ARG A 58 -28.76 -13.06 -2.40
CA ARG A 58 -27.92 -11.88 -2.28
C ARG A 58 -26.45 -12.25 -2.42
N THR A 59 -25.70 -11.40 -3.09
CA THR A 59 -24.25 -11.57 -3.20
C THR A 59 -23.54 -11.18 -1.90
N ASP A 60 -22.39 -11.79 -1.64
CA ASP A 60 -21.56 -11.50 -0.45
C ASP A 60 -21.27 -10.00 -0.29
N ARG A 61 -21.02 -9.30 -1.41
CA ARG A 61 -20.81 -7.84 -1.42
C ARG A 61 -22.06 -7.07 -1.01
N ALA A 62 -23.25 -7.51 -1.44
CA ALA A 62 -24.51 -6.87 -1.05
C ALA A 62 -24.78 -7.03 0.44
N ILE A 63 -24.56 -8.23 1.00
CA ILE A 63 -24.69 -8.52 2.43
C ILE A 63 -23.72 -7.65 3.24
N GLN A 64 -22.45 -7.58 2.85
CA GLN A 64 -21.46 -6.72 3.51
C GLN A 64 -21.84 -5.23 3.44
N ALA A 65 -22.30 -4.77 2.28
CA ALA A 65 -22.74 -3.38 2.11
C ALA A 65 -23.96 -3.07 2.99
N ARG A 66 -24.90 -4.02 3.13
CA ARG A 66 -26.06 -3.87 4.01
C ARG A 66 -25.66 -3.85 5.48
N CYS A 67 -24.82 -4.77 5.93
CA CYS A 67 -24.31 -4.79 7.31
C CYS A 67 -23.61 -3.47 7.66
N ARG A 68 -22.85 -2.88 6.72
CA ARG A 68 -22.28 -1.54 6.88
C ARG A 68 -23.34 -0.45 6.99
N LYS A 69 -24.39 -0.49 6.15
CA LYS A 69 -25.50 0.48 6.19
C LYS A 69 -26.31 0.38 7.49
N LEU A 70 -26.43 -0.82 8.06
CA LEU A 70 -27.07 -1.09 9.34
C LEU A 70 -26.19 -0.72 10.55
N GLY A 71 -24.95 -0.28 10.33
CA GLY A 71 -24.02 0.08 11.41
C GLY A 71 -23.43 -1.11 12.17
N LEU A 72 -23.63 -2.35 11.70
CA LEU A 72 -23.10 -3.56 12.34
C LEU A 72 -21.57 -3.66 12.20
N VAL A 73 -21.04 -3.10 11.11
CA VAL A 73 -19.60 -3.07 10.85
C VAL A 73 -19.03 -1.72 11.25
N ARG A 74 -17.87 -1.71 11.89
CA ARG A 74 -17.14 -0.47 12.20
C ARG A 74 -16.97 0.39 10.94
N PRO A 75 -17.31 1.68 10.99
CA PRO A 75 -17.16 2.56 9.84
C PRO A 75 -15.68 2.63 9.44
N ARG A 76 -15.42 2.68 8.12
CA ARG A 76 -14.07 2.94 7.64
C ARG A 76 -13.68 4.34 8.08
N GLN A 77 -12.66 4.46 8.91
CA GLN A 77 -12.08 5.76 9.25
C GLN A 77 -11.56 6.42 7.98
N SER A 78 -12.20 7.52 7.58
CA SER A 78 -11.68 8.38 6.52
C SER A 78 -10.32 8.95 6.94
N TRP A 79 -9.44 9.14 5.97
CA TRP A 79 -8.21 9.89 6.18
C TRP A 79 -8.49 11.35 5.95
N GLU A 80 -8.72 12.09 7.03
CA GLU A 80 -8.86 13.54 6.97
C GLU A 80 -7.60 14.20 6.40
N TRP A 81 -7.76 15.42 5.89
CA TRP A 81 -6.68 16.16 5.25
C TRP A 81 -5.47 16.34 6.17
N LEU A 82 -5.68 16.65 7.45
CA LEU A 82 -4.62 16.81 8.45
C LEU A 82 -3.87 15.50 8.68
N ALA A 83 -4.60 14.40 8.85
CA ALA A 83 -4.01 13.07 9.02
C ALA A 83 -3.18 12.68 7.79
N ARG A 84 -3.67 13.00 6.59
CA ARG A 84 -2.93 12.77 5.33
C ARG A 84 -1.66 13.60 5.23
N GLN A 85 -1.70 14.89 5.59
CA GLN A 85 -0.51 15.74 5.60
C GLN A 85 0.53 15.27 6.62
N LYS A 86 0.08 14.89 7.82
CA LYS A 86 0.92 14.30 8.85
C LYS A 86 1.58 13.01 8.36
N LEU A 87 0.81 12.13 7.71
CA LEU A 87 1.32 10.88 7.14
C LEU A 87 2.37 11.16 6.05
N ARG A 88 2.12 12.13 5.17
CA ARG A 88 3.06 12.52 4.11
C ARG A 88 4.44 12.92 4.66
N LYS A 89 4.46 13.68 5.76
CA LYS A 89 5.70 14.15 6.39
C LYS A 89 6.42 13.06 7.17
N LEU A 90 5.69 12.25 7.94
CA LEU A 90 6.29 11.24 8.83
C LEU A 90 6.69 9.96 8.09
N TYR A 91 5.89 9.49 7.14
CA TYR A 91 6.06 8.17 6.53
C TYR A 91 7.43 7.90 5.87
N PRO A 92 8.12 8.88 5.25
CA PRO A 92 9.42 8.65 4.63
C PRO A 92 10.52 8.19 5.60
N GLU A 93 10.52 8.69 6.84
CA GLU A 93 11.60 8.50 7.82
C GLU A 93 11.16 7.71 9.05
N ALA A 94 9.89 7.79 9.43
CA ALA A 94 9.42 7.28 10.71
C ALA A 94 9.49 5.75 10.84
N THR A 95 9.81 5.31 12.05
CA THR A 95 9.74 3.91 12.47
C THR A 95 8.28 3.47 12.61
N TYR A 96 8.01 2.17 12.62
CA TYR A 96 6.64 1.68 12.77
C TYR A 96 6.02 2.11 14.11
N ASP A 97 6.80 2.13 15.19
CA ASP A 97 6.34 2.55 16.52
C ASP A 97 5.97 4.03 16.56
N GLU A 98 6.78 4.88 15.92
CA GLU A 98 6.49 6.31 15.76
C GLU A 98 5.23 6.57 14.93
N LEU A 99 4.99 5.75 13.90
CA LEU A 99 3.75 5.83 13.12
C LEU A 99 2.52 5.42 13.95
N CYS A 100 2.64 4.37 14.76
CA CYS A 100 1.58 3.95 15.67
C CYS A 100 1.30 5.01 16.75
N ALA A 101 2.35 5.61 17.32
CA ALA A 101 2.22 6.71 18.28
C ALA A 101 1.62 7.98 17.65
N ALA A 102 1.97 8.29 16.39
CA ALA A 102 1.46 9.46 15.69
C ALA A 102 -0.04 9.36 15.30
N PHE A 103 -0.57 8.14 15.19
CA PHE A 103 -1.95 7.85 14.81
C PHE A 103 -2.61 6.87 15.79
N PRO A 104 -2.92 7.31 17.02
CA PRO A 104 -3.57 6.45 18.01
C PRO A 104 -4.91 5.94 17.48
N GLY A 105 -5.18 4.65 17.66
CA GLY A 105 -6.40 3.99 17.20
C GLY A 105 -6.41 3.55 15.73
N ARG A 106 -5.31 3.76 14.98
CA ARG A 106 -5.14 3.19 13.63
C ARG A 106 -4.15 2.03 13.67
N ASP A 107 -4.59 0.88 13.19
CA ASP A 107 -3.71 -0.26 12.99
C ASP A 107 -2.63 0.05 11.93
N LEU A 108 -1.44 -0.53 12.11
CA LEU A 108 -0.30 -0.36 11.23
C LEU A 108 -0.63 -0.76 9.78
N GLN A 109 -1.44 -1.81 9.60
CA GLN A 109 -1.86 -2.24 8.27
C GLN A 109 -2.69 -1.16 7.56
N ASN A 110 -3.57 -0.47 8.29
CA ASN A 110 -4.36 0.64 7.77
C ASN A 110 -3.48 1.84 7.39
N ILE A 111 -2.45 2.13 8.19
CA ILE A 111 -1.47 3.19 7.90
C ILE A 111 -0.69 2.85 6.62
N GLN A 112 -0.22 1.62 6.49
CA GLN A 112 0.49 1.17 5.28
C GLN A 112 -0.42 1.17 4.05
N ALA A 113 -1.66 0.71 4.17
CA ALA A 113 -2.63 0.71 3.08
C ALA A 113 -2.91 2.14 2.60
N ALA A 114 -3.08 3.08 3.54
CA ALA A 114 -3.25 4.50 3.22
C ALA A 114 -2.02 5.10 2.54
N ALA A 115 -0.82 4.80 3.03
CA ALA A 115 0.42 5.26 2.41
C ALA A 115 0.56 4.74 0.96
N ARG A 116 0.23 3.46 0.72
CA ARG A 116 0.18 2.89 -0.65
C ARG A 116 -0.85 3.58 -1.52
N TYR A 117 -2.07 3.79 -1.01
CA TYR A 117 -3.15 4.45 -1.73
C TYR A 117 -2.79 5.90 -2.14
N TYR A 118 -2.11 6.64 -1.26
CA TYR A 118 -1.66 8.01 -1.55
C TYR A 118 -0.27 8.09 -2.21
N GLY A 119 0.39 6.96 -2.45
CA GLY A 119 1.71 6.91 -3.09
C GLY A 119 2.88 7.39 -2.22
N PHE A 120 2.72 7.47 -0.90
CA PHE A 120 3.80 7.84 0.01
C PHE A 120 4.78 6.68 0.16
N LYS A 121 6.07 6.93 -0.13
CA LYS A 121 7.13 5.94 -0.12
C LYS A 121 8.12 6.22 1.01
N ARG A 122 8.68 5.16 1.58
CA ARG A 122 9.79 5.26 2.54
C ARG A 122 11.08 5.67 1.81
N LYS A 123 11.98 6.38 2.51
CA LYS A 123 13.33 6.59 2.00
C LYS A 123 14.02 5.24 1.81
N LYS A 124 14.72 5.09 0.68
CA LYS A 124 15.48 3.86 0.41
C LYS A 124 16.57 3.74 1.48
N LYS A 125 16.68 2.59 2.11
CA LYS A 125 17.79 2.32 3.03
C LYS A 125 19.09 2.18 2.21
N PRO A 126 20.24 2.56 2.78
CA PRO A 126 21.52 2.27 2.16
C PRO A 126 21.67 0.76 1.93
N TYR A 127 22.45 0.41 0.93
CA TYR A 127 22.71 -0.99 0.60
C TYR A 127 23.48 -1.67 1.75
N LYS A 128 23.14 -2.94 2.03
CA LYS A 128 23.84 -3.72 3.07
C LYS A 128 25.33 -3.82 2.78
N ILE A 129 26.15 -3.57 3.79
CA ILE A 129 27.61 -3.75 3.80
C ILE A 129 27.90 -5.26 3.86
N THR A 130 28.93 -5.69 3.15
CA THR A 130 29.27 -7.08 2.86
C THR A 130 30.57 -7.53 3.52
N GLY A 131 31.38 -6.57 4.01
CA GLY A 131 32.66 -6.80 4.65
C GLY A 131 33.85 -6.79 3.68
N VAL A 132 33.60 -6.67 2.37
CA VAL A 132 34.65 -6.54 1.35
C VAL A 132 34.78 -5.04 0.98
N PRO A 133 35.88 -4.36 1.35
CA PRO A 133 36.00 -2.91 1.22
C PRO A 133 35.71 -2.38 -0.19
N ALA A 134 36.25 -3.05 -1.22
CA ALA A 134 36.05 -2.65 -2.61
C ALA A 134 34.57 -2.74 -3.05
N LEU A 135 33.85 -3.75 -2.56
CA LEU A 135 32.44 -3.95 -2.88
C LEU A 135 31.56 -2.97 -2.11
N ASP A 136 31.90 -2.70 -0.84
CA ASP A 136 31.18 -1.77 0.02
C ASP A 136 31.32 -0.32 -0.47
N ALA A 137 32.50 0.06 -0.97
CA ALA A 137 32.73 1.35 -1.63
C ALA A 137 31.83 1.55 -2.86
N VAL A 138 31.79 0.55 -3.76
CA VAL A 138 30.88 0.56 -4.94
C VAL A 138 29.42 0.70 -4.49
N ARG A 139 29.02 -0.04 -3.45
CA ARG A 139 27.63 0.00 -2.95
C ARG A 139 27.27 1.35 -2.33
N SER A 140 28.16 1.95 -1.55
CA SER A 140 27.97 3.30 -1.02
C SER A 140 27.83 4.30 -2.16
N ARG A 141 28.72 4.25 -3.14
CA ARG A 141 28.70 5.17 -4.27
C ARG A 141 27.44 5.01 -5.14
N CYS A 142 26.96 3.79 -5.36
CA CYS A 142 25.68 3.56 -6.04
C CYS A 142 24.51 4.20 -5.29
N TYR A 143 24.51 4.17 -3.95
CA TYR A 143 23.48 4.82 -3.16
C TYR A 143 23.53 6.35 -3.33
N ASP A 144 24.72 6.94 -3.32
CA ASP A 144 24.92 8.38 -3.52
C ASP A 144 24.45 8.86 -4.90
N VAL A 145 24.81 8.10 -5.95
CA VAL A 145 24.42 8.39 -7.34
C VAL A 145 22.98 7.94 -7.64
N LYS A 146 22.28 7.34 -6.66
CA LYS A 146 20.90 6.83 -6.75
C LYS A 146 20.67 5.76 -7.82
N ILE A 147 21.72 5.02 -8.19
CA ILE A 147 21.68 3.92 -9.15
C ILE A 147 21.23 2.64 -8.45
N ASN A 148 20.35 1.87 -9.10
CA ASN A 148 19.94 0.57 -8.60
C ASN A 148 21.01 -0.51 -8.91
N MET A 149 21.16 -1.50 -8.03
CA MET A 149 22.04 -2.66 -8.28
C MET A 149 21.68 -3.41 -9.57
N ARG A 150 20.42 -3.35 -9.99
CA ARG A 150 19.98 -3.88 -11.28
C ARG A 150 20.53 -3.08 -12.46
N GLU A 151 20.40 -1.76 -12.40
CA GLU A 151 20.90 -0.86 -13.44
C GLU A 151 22.42 -0.98 -13.55
N LEU A 152 23.13 -1.04 -12.40
CA LEU A 152 24.56 -1.28 -12.36
C LEU A 152 24.97 -2.59 -13.05
N ASP A 153 24.23 -3.67 -12.83
CA ASP A 153 24.48 -4.97 -13.48
C ASP A 153 24.26 -4.92 -15.01
N GLU A 154 23.28 -4.14 -15.46
CA GLU A 154 22.95 -3.91 -16.87
C GLU A 154 24.07 -3.08 -17.55
N ASP A 155 24.50 -1.98 -16.92
CA ASP A 155 25.55 -1.09 -17.44
C ASP A 155 26.94 -1.76 -17.44
N CYS A 156 27.27 -2.50 -16.38
CA CYS A 156 28.57 -3.18 -16.25
C CYS A 156 28.64 -4.52 -17.00
N ARG A 157 27.54 -4.97 -17.60
CA ARG A 157 27.39 -6.29 -18.24
C ARG A 157 27.81 -7.44 -17.31
N THR A 158 27.51 -7.32 -16.01
CA THR A 158 27.85 -8.31 -14.96
C THR A 158 26.71 -9.29 -14.69
N LYS A 159 25.70 -9.31 -15.58
CA LYS A 159 24.50 -10.17 -15.53
C LYS A 159 23.62 -9.89 -14.30
N LYS A 160 23.82 -10.63 -13.22
CA LYS A 160 23.06 -10.51 -11.95
C LYS A 160 23.99 -10.57 -10.75
N TYR A 161 25.25 -10.17 -10.94
CA TYR A 161 26.28 -10.30 -9.94
C TYR A 161 25.94 -9.43 -8.72
N PHE A 162 25.73 -8.13 -8.90
CA PHE A 162 25.42 -7.22 -7.79
C PHE A 162 24.02 -7.46 -7.20
N GLN A 163 23.09 -7.99 -8.01
CA GLN A 163 21.76 -8.40 -7.54
C GLN A 163 21.76 -9.64 -6.64
N LYS A 164 22.48 -10.72 -7.02
CA LYS A 164 22.35 -12.05 -6.38
C LYS A 164 23.57 -12.51 -5.59
N ARG A 165 24.77 -12.09 -5.98
CA ARG A 165 26.04 -12.61 -5.44
C ARG A 165 26.87 -11.55 -4.73
N GLY A 166 26.74 -10.29 -5.09
CA GLY A 166 27.46 -9.15 -4.51
C GLY A 166 27.04 -8.78 -3.09
N TYR A 167 26.40 -9.68 -2.36
CA TYR A 167 26.22 -9.57 -0.90
C TYR A 167 26.94 -10.70 -0.14
N LYS A 168 27.46 -11.72 -0.82
CA LYS A 168 28.14 -12.86 -0.21
C LYS A 168 29.65 -12.61 -0.17
N PRO A 169 30.30 -12.69 1.00
CA PRO A 169 31.73 -12.36 1.15
C PRO A 169 32.66 -13.44 0.61
N GLN A 170 32.16 -14.66 0.37
CA GLN A 170 33.00 -15.85 0.27
C GLN A 170 33.91 -15.87 -0.97
N TYR A 171 33.54 -15.20 -2.07
CA TYR A 171 34.37 -15.08 -3.28
C TYR A 171 34.01 -13.82 -4.11
N PRO A 172 34.59 -12.64 -3.81
CA PRO A 172 34.34 -11.44 -4.59
C PRO A 172 34.98 -11.53 -5.99
N ASN A 173 34.19 -11.24 -7.02
CA ASN A 173 34.67 -11.16 -8.40
C ASN A 173 35.26 -9.76 -8.66
N PHE A 174 36.56 -9.61 -8.46
CA PHE A 174 37.26 -8.34 -8.64
C PHE A 174 37.14 -7.75 -10.05
N ARG A 175 36.97 -8.58 -11.10
CA ARG A 175 36.73 -8.09 -12.46
C ARG A 175 35.40 -7.35 -12.58
N ALA A 176 34.35 -7.88 -11.94
CA ALA A 176 33.04 -7.23 -11.91
C ALA A 176 33.10 -5.94 -11.06
N ILE A 177 33.79 -5.99 -9.92
CA ILE A 177 33.95 -4.83 -9.04
C ILE A 177 34.73 -3.71 -9.73
N ASN A 178 35.82 -4.03 -10.44
CA ASN A 178 36.62 -3.03 -11.17
C ASN A 178 35.79 -2.35 -12.27
N ARG A 179 35.00 -3.10 -13.04
CA ARG A 179 34.09 -2.50 -14.04
C ARG A 179 33.08 -1.55 -13.40
N ALA A 180 32.49 -1.93 -12.27
CA ALA A 180 31.57 -1.07 -11.54
C ALA A 180 32.28 0.17 -10.96
N ALA A 181 33.49 0.03 -10.44
CA ALA A 181 34.30 1.15 -9.98
C ALA A 181 34.56 2.14 -11.12
N SER A 182 35.03 1.65 -12.28
CA SER A 182 35.28 2.49 -13.46
C SER A 182 34.01 3.19 -13.96
N TYR A 183 32.87 2.50 -13.99
CA TYR A 183 31.59 3.09 -14.38
C TYR A 183 31.15 4.22 -13.42
N LEU A 184 31.43 4.06 -12.13
CA LEU A 184 31.13 5.06 -11.10
C LEU A 184 32.19 6.17 -10.99
N GLY A 185 33.20 6.16 -11.87
CA GLY A 185 34.28 7.15 -11.93
C GLY A 185 35.42 6.91 -10.93
N GLY A 186 35.55 5.70 -10.40
CA GLY A 186 36.63 5.27 -9.51
C GLY A 186 37.55 4.23 -10.14
N TYR A 187 38.61 3.88 -9.42
CA TYR A 187 39.55 2.83 -9.80
C TYR A 187 39.92 2.00 -8.59
N LEU A 188 40.38 0.78 -8.84
CA LEU A 188 40.70 -0.21 -7.82
C LEU A 188 42.22 -0.23 -7.64
N ASP A 189 42.69 0.27 -6.51
CA ASP A 189 44.09 0.22 -6.10
C ASP A 189 44.31 -0.84 -5.03
N PHE A 190 45.53 -1.39 -5.02
CA PHE A 190 46.00 -2.29 -3.99
C PHE A 190 47.23 -1.69 -3.32
N HIS A 191 47.29 -1.81 -2.00
CA HIS A 191 48.44 -1.41 -1.20
C HIS A 191 48.95 -2.62 -0.43
N PHE A 192 50.26 -2.82 -0.46
CA PHE A 192 50.91 -3.76 0.45
C PHE A 192 51.11 -3.08 1.80
N PRO A 193 50.90 -3.80 2.92
CA PRO A 193 51.31 -3.27 4.22
C PRO A 193 52.82 -3.03 4.21
N PRO A 194 53.32 -1.98 4.89
CA PRO A 194 54.76 -1.77 5.01
C PRO A 194 55.41 -2.98 5.67
N GLU A 195 56.54 -3.43 5.12
CA GLU A 195 57.35 -4.51 5.70
C GLU A 195 57.81 -4.07 7.09
N THR A 196 57.43 -4.83 8.12
CA THR A 196 57.84 -4.63 9.52
C THR A 196 59.27 -5.09 9.76
#